data_AF-A0A450XIH4-F1
#
_entry.id   AF-A0A450XIH4-F1
#
_cell.length_a   1.000
_cell.length_b   1.000
_cell.length_c   1.000
_cell.angle_alpha   90.00
_cell.angle_beta   90.00
_cell.angle_gamma   90.00
#
_symmetry.space_group_name_H-M   'P 1'
#
loop_
_entity.id
_entity.type
_entity.pdbx_description
1 polymer ?
#
loop_
_entity_poly.entity_id
_entity_poly.type
_entity_poly.pdbx_seq_one_letter_code
_entity_poly.pdbx_strand_id
1 'polypeptide(L)'
;MGCWSFFTSEKFFGRPVKFSPACRHTRMNIPMQQQDHHEYMIPYEGWKLFEDKINYRCIAEKSIGSDDGICRVILKAHGDISYEGYWPSRPQYPPRILITGSCIYSDCWRLQFEPHIPGTTPPRPFILGLPHDRDRIRKYLTRKNRRISYVDVPMETCLYQDKLLSWQVNCVAEEGPDIEKILYHLPVSIYHAFIDEIEVALGEKLPLLHGLLDEYTDMLKGKCAKAFEGIGKSVEFLDPNKRPNGEVLDAHAADRAPYLEILESDGVMGIEDLAQLTISATIAKEFGVTIPCRVGVLGLPHPLSECDGEHCCRRRLPIDSLLSGNFG
;
A
#
# COMPACT_ATOMS: atom_id res chain seq x y z
N MET A 1 9.01 32.78 11.46
CA MET A 1 10.33 32.74 10.79
C MET A 1 11.07 31.52 11.31
N GLY A 2 11.18 30.46 10.52
CA GLY A 2 11.82 29.20 10.92
C GLY A 2 12.32 28.50 9.66
N CYS A 3 13.63 28.59 9.45
CA CYS A 3 14.35 28.12 8.28
C CYS A 3 14.67 26.62 8.41
N TRP A 4 14.69 25.96 7.26
CA TRP A 4 15.12 24.58 7.04
C TRP A 4 16.62 24.38 7.28
N SER A 5 17.04 23.16 7.67
CA SER A 5 18.15 22.44 7.01
C SER A 5 18.41 21.01 7.54
N PHE A 6 18.43 20.08 6.58
CA PHE A 6 19.16 18.81 6.36
C PHE A 6 20.24 18.31 7.35
N PHE A 7 20.35 16.97 7.44
CA PHE A 7 21.64 16.24 7.44
C PHE A 7 21.60 15.01 6.51
N THR A 8 22.73 14.77 5.83
CA THR A 8 23.01 13.70 4.85
C THR A 8 24.16 12.80 5.29
N SER A 9 24.02 11.49 4.99
CA SER A 9 25.03 10.46 4.62
C SER A 9 26.17 10.04 5.55
N GLU A 10 26.38 8.71 5.65
CA GLU A 10 27.68 8.02 5.54
C GLU A 10 27.44 6.55 5.09
N LYS A 11 27.73 6.20 3.83
CA LYS A 11 28.83 5.34 3.35
C LYS A 11 29.06 4.02 4.12
N PHE A 12 28.87 2.87 3.46
CA PHE A 12 29.80 1.74 3.51
C PHE A 12 29.71 0.88 2.23
N PHE A 13 30.82 0.82 1.49
CA PHE A 13 31.13 -0.15 0.44
C PHE A 13 32.31 -0.99 0.96
N GLY A 14 32.22 -2.32 0.93
CA GLY A 14 33.29 -3.23 1.31
C GLY A 14 33.19 -4.57 0.56
N ARG A 15 34.29 -4.97 -0.09
CA ARG A 15 34.46 -6.13 -1.00
C ARG A 15 34.29 -7.50 -0.32
N PRO A 16 34.03 -8.58 -1.08
CA PRO A 16 33.91 -9.93 -0.53
C PRO A 16 35.29 -10.55 -0.22
N VAL A 17 35.39 -11.21 0.93
CA VAL A 17 36.55 -12.02 1.33
C VAL A 17 36.27 -13.48 1.01
N LYS A 18 37.17 -14.12 0.25
CA LYS A 18 37.22 -15.58 0.05
C LYS A 18 37.81 -16.23 1.30
N PHE A 19 37.18 -17.27 1.83
CA PHE A 19 37.85 -18.30 2.63
C PHE A 19 37.30 -19.68 2.29
N SER A 20 38.23 -20.57 1.91
CA SER A 20 38.10 -22.03 2.01
C SER A 20 38.58 -22.43 3.42
N PRO A 21 38.09 -23.53 4.02
CA PRO A 21 38.94 -24.73 3.99
C PRO A 21 38.19 -26.07 3.98
N ALA A 22 38.95 -27.10 3.61
CA ALA A 22 38.63 -28.51 3.79
C ALA A 22 39.08 -29.04 5.17
N CYS A 23 38.40 -30.12 5.60
CA CYS A 23 38.91 -31.28 6.38
C CYS A 23 39.29 -31.16 7.87
N ARG A 24 38.48 -31.73 8.79
CA ARG A 24 38.69 -33.04 9.50
C ARG A 24 37.84 -33.23 10.78
N HIS A 25 37.57 -34.51 11.05
CA HIS A 25 36.84 -35.20 12.11
C HIS A 25 36.90 -34.74 13.60
N THR A 26 35.81 -35.14 14.29
CA THR A 26 35.67 -35.61 15.70
C THR A 26 35.80 -34.61 16.86
N ARG A 27 34.68 -34.32 17.55
CA ARG A 27 34.23 -34.98 18.81
C ARG A 27 32.94 -34.33 19.31
N MET A 28 32.01 -35.16 19.79
CA MET A 28 30.83 -34.74 20.51
C MET A 28 31.22 -34.04 21.82
N ASN A 29 30.80 -32.79 21.96
CA ASN A 29 30.39 -32.19 23.22
C ASN A 29 29.05 -31.53 22.88
N ILE A 30 27.96 -31.93 23.54
CA ILE A 30 26.65 -31.30 23.40
C ILE A 30 26.66 -30.11 24.37
N PRO A 31 26.74 -28.85 23.91
CA PRO A 31 26.38 -27.73 24.74
C PRO A 31 24.86 -27.63 24.68
N MET A 32 24.20 -27.48 25.85
CA MET A 32 22.86 -26.90 25.91
C MET A 32 22.93 -25.52 25.23
N GLN A 33 22.59 -25.47 23.94
CA GLN A 33 22.31 -24.21 23.27
C GLN A 33 21.01 -23.69 23.88
N GLN A 34 21.13 -22.62 24.66
CA GLN A 34 20.09 -21.60 24.68
C GLN A 34 19.83 -21.28 23.20
N GLN A 35 18.66 -21.68 22.71
CA GLN A 35 18.20 -21.30 21.38
C GLN A 35 18.07 -19.78 21.41
N ASP A 36 19.06 -19.09 20.85
CA ASP A 36 18.88 -17.73 20.38
C ASP A 36 17.71 -17.77 19.39
N HIS A 37 16.53 -17.36 19.88
CA HIS A 37 15.37 -17.10 19.04
C HIS A 37 15.77 -15.97 18.09
N HIS A 38 16.31 -16.33 16.93
CA HIS A 38 16.42 -15.40 15.81
C HIS A 38 15.01 -15.10 15.32
N GLU A 39 14.41 -14.06 15.90
CA GLU A 39 13.24 -13.39 15.35
C GLU A 39 13.63 -12.86 13.96
N TYR A 40 13.14 -13.52 12.91
CA TYR A 40 13.32 -13.06 11.54
C TYR A 40 12.43 -11.85 11.32
N MET A 41 13.03 -10.66 11.31
CA MET A 41 12.32 -9.41 11.01
C MET A 41 12.05 -9.34 9.50
N ILE A 42 10.78 -9.51 9.12
CA ILE A 42 10.34 -9.31 7.74
C ILE A 42 9.76 -7.88 7.66
N PRO A 43 10.42 -6.94 6.95
CA PRO A 43 9.85 -5.62 6.74
C PRO A 43 8.61 -5.72 5.84
N TYR A 44 7.49 -5.18 6.30
CA TYR A 44 6.23 -5.12 5.54
C TYR A 44 5.72 -3.67 5.54
N GLU A 45 6.08 -2.87 4.52
CA GLU A 45 5.66 -1.46 4.41
C GLU A 45 5.88 -0.63 5.69
N GLY A 46 7.06 -0.78 6.29
CA GLY A 46 7.46 -0.10 7.54
C GLY A 46 6.99 -0.77 8.83
N TRP A 47 6.27 -1.88 8.74
CA TRP A 47 5.99 -2.77 9.88
C TRP A 47 7.13 -3.75 10.10
N LYS A 48 7.43 -4.02 11.38
CA LYS A 48 8.30 -5.11 11.83
C LYS A 48 7.41 -6.30 12.18
N LEU A 49 7.64 -7.42 11.52
CA LEU A 49 6.96 -8.68 11.81
C LEU A 49 7.87 -9.59 12.65
N PHE A 50 7.34 -10.09 13.76
CA PHE A 50 7.99 -11.04 14.65
C PHE A 50 7.19 -12.34 14.64
N GLU A 51 7.68 -13.34 13.90
CA GLU A 51 7.02 -14.63 13.78
C GLU A 51 7.36 -15.57 14.94
N ASP A 52 6.33 -16.02 15.65
CA ASP A 52 6.40 -17.12 16.60
C ASP A 52 5.85 -18.39 15.95
N LYS A 53 6.77 -19.16 15.37
CA LYS A 53 6.47 -20.41 14.66
C LYS A 53 5.95 -21.51 15.58
N ILE A 54 6.21 -21.44 16.89
CA ILE A 54 5.78 -22.46 17.86
C ILE A 54 4.30 -22.25 18.18
N ASN A 55 3.89 -20.99 18.36
CA ASN A 55 2.51 -20.65 18.71
C ASN A 55 1.63 -20.29 17.50
N TYR A 56 2.15 -20.40 16.28
CA TYR A 56 1.49 -20.02 15.03
C TYR A 56 0.94 -18.59 15.07
N ARG A 57 1.77 -17.67 15.60
CA ARG A 57 1.43 -16.26 15.81
C ARG A 57 2.46 -15.36 15.15
N CYS A 58 2.02 -14.15 14.80
CA CYS A 58 2.89 -13.09 14.34
C CYS A 58 2.55 -11.82 15.11
N ILE A 59 3.56 -11.13 15.62
CA ILE A 59 3.41 -9.81 16.22
C ILE A 59 3.88 -8.79 15.19
N ALA A 60 3.02 -7.83 14.85
CA ALA A 60 3.36 -6.73 13.97
C ALA A 60 3.50 -5.44 14.77
N GLU A 61 4.60 -4.72 14.57
CA GLU A 61 4.87 -3.45 15.25
C GLU A 61 5.28 -2.33 14.27
N LYS A 62 4.75 -1.13 14.50
CA LYS A 62 5.14 0.08 13.76
C LYS A 62 5.08 1.30 14.67
N SER A 63 6.10 2.16 14.57
CA SER A 63 6.07 3.46 15.25
C SER A 63 5.14 4.41 14.48
N ILE A 64 4.22 5.06 15.20
CA ILE A 64 3.24 5.98 14.62
C ILE A 64 3.53 7.40 15.14
N GLY A 65 4.07 8.24 14.26
CA GLY A 65 4.45 9.63 14.55
C GLY A 65 5.85 9.78 15.16
N SER A 66 6.11 10.93 15.79
CA SER A 66 7.43 11.32 16.34
C SER A 66 7.67 10.92 17.80
N ASP A 67 6.61 10.62 18.53
CA ASP A 67 6.68 10.15 19.91
C ASP A 67 6.69 8.61 19.89
N ASP A 68 7.42 7.97 20.80
CA ASP A 68 7.71 6.51 20.86
C ASP A 68 6.47 5.57 20.96
N GLY A 69 5.27 6.02 20.58
CA GLY A 69 4.07 5.21 20.43
C GLY A 69 4.25 4.12 19.37
N ILE A 70 4.31 2.87 19.83
CA ILE A 70 4.34 1.69 19.00
C ILE A 70 2.91 1.17 18.84
N CYS A 71 2.41 1.16 17.62
CA CYS A 71 1.22 0.40 17.25
C CYS A 71 1.61 -1.07 17.15
N ARG A 72 0.93 -1.92 17.92
CA ARG A 72 1.17 -3.36 17.98
C ARG A 72 -0.10 -4.14 17.64
N VAL A 73 0.04 -5.17 16.82
CA VAL A 73 -1.05 -6.09 16.45
C VAL A 73 -0.60 -7.53 16.69
N ILE A 74 -1.48 -8.34 17.26
CA ILE A 74 -1.25 -9.78 17.42
C ILE A 74 -2.08 -10.50 16.35
N LEU A 75 -1.38 -11.22 15.48
CA LEU A 75 -1.93 -11.95 14.36
C LEU A 75 -1.74 -13.46 14.57
N LYS A 76 -2.64 -14.26 14.01
CA LYS A 76 -2.62 -15.72 14.02
C LYS A 76 -2.58 -16.25 12.60
N ALA A 77 -2.00 -17.43 12.40
CA ALA A 77 -2.01 -18.09 11.09
C ALA A 77 -3.45 -18.22 10.55
N HIS A 78 -3.64 -17.97 9.26
CA HIS A 78 -4.93 -18.03 8.60
C HIS A 78 -4.89 -19.01 7.40
N GLY A 79 -6.04 -19.53 6.98
CA GLY A 79 -6.13 -20.50 5.87
C GLY A 79 -5.91 -19.86 4.49
N ASP A 80 -6.50 -18.68 4.28
CA ASP A 80 -6.51 -18.00 2.97
C ASP A 80 -5.36 -16.99 2.79
N ILE A 81 -4.86 -16.44 3.90
CA ILE A 81 -3.79 -15.44 3.96
C ILE A 81 -2.76 -15.88 5.01
N SER A 82 -1.59 -15.23 5.08
CA SER A 82 -0.55 -15.68 6.03
C SER A 82 -0.96 -15.51 7.48
N TYR A 83 -1.44 -14.31 7.84
CA TYR A 83 -1.83 -14.01 9.21
C TYR A 83 -3.03 -13.08 9.26
N GLU A 84 -3.83 -13.22 10.31
CA GLU A 84 -4.98 -12.36 10.57
C GLU A 84 -5.10 -12.04 12.06
N GLY A 85 -5.58 -10.84 12.38
CA GLY A 85 -5.95 -10.47 13.74
C GLY A 85 -6.86 -9.26 13.78
N TYR A 86 -6.95 -8.65 14.97
CA TYR A 86 -7.73 -7.44 15.18
C TYR A 86 -6.86 -6.39 15.85
N TRP A 87 -7.07 -5.14 15.48
CA TRP A 87 -6.48 -3.98 16.13
C TRP A 87 -7.58 -2.98 16.54
N PRO A 88 -7.51 -2.37 17.73
CA PRO A 88 -6.69 -2.79 18.88
C PRO A 88 -7.17 -4.12 19.47
N SER A 89 -8.43 -4.46 19.25
CA SER A 89 -9.08 -5.70 19.67
C SER A 89 -10.30 -5.94 18.81
N ARG A 90 -10.84 -7.17 18.83
CA ARG A 90 -12.13 -7.46 18.19
C ARG A 90 -13.24 -6.58 18.79
N PRO A 91 -14.16 -6.04 17.98
CA PRO A 91 -15.35 -5.36 18.48
C PRO A 91 -16.10 -6.20 19.52
N GLN A 92 -16.61 -5.56 20.57
CA GLN A 92 -17.44 -6.23 21.58
C GLN A 92 -18.84 -6.57 21.05
N TYR A 93 -19.32 -5.78 20.09
CA TYR A 93 -20.60 -5.93 19.42
C TYR A 93 -20.38 -6.17 17.93
N PRO A 94 -21.24 -6.96 17.26
CA PRO A 94 -21.16 -7.14 15.82
C PRO A 94 -21.21 -5.79 15.08
N PRO A 95 -20.34 -5.57 14.09
CA PRO A 95 -20.40 -4.36 13.28
C PRO A 95 -21.65 -4.35 12.40
N ARG A 96 -22.11 -3.16 12.04
CA ARG A 96 -23.18 -2.90 11.04
C ARG A 96 -22.63 -2.21 9.80
N ILE A 97 -21.52 -1.49 9.96
CA ILE A 97 -20.83 -0.76 8.90
C ILE A 97 -19.41 -1.29 8.80
N LEU A 98 -19.02 -1.69 7.59
CA LEU A 98 -17.65 -2.10 7.29
C LEU A 98 -16.99 -1.07 6.40
N ILE A 99 -15.77 -0.65 6.76
CA ILE A 99 -14.89 0.12 5.88
C ILE A 99 -13.83 -0.83 5.36
N THR A 100 -13.60 -0.80 4.06
CA THR A 100 -12.43 -1.44 3.46
C THR A 100 -12.04 -0.67 2.21
N GLY A 101 -11.05 -1.14 1.46
CA GLY A 101 -10.67 -0.46 0.23
C GLY A 101 -9.48 -1.07 -0.46
N SER A 102 -9.11 -0.46 -1.57
CA SER A 102 -7.92 -0.82 -2.32
C SER A 102 -7.23 0.44 -2.83
N CYS A 103 -5.90 0.39 -2.87
CA CYS A 103 -5.10 1.44 -3.49
C CYS A 103 -4.84 1.06 -4.96
N ILE A 104 -5.40 1.82 -5.91
CA ILE A 104 -5.25 1.58 -7.36
C ILE A 104 -3.78 1.50 -7.77
N TYR A 105 -2.94 2.36 -7.21
CA TYR A 105 -1.51 2.36 -7.52
C TYR A 105 -0.72 1.15 -6.98
N SER A 106 -1.36 0.31 -6.17
CA SER A 106 -0.83 -1.01 -5.82
C SER A 106 -0.92 -2.00 -6.98
N ASP A 107 -1.62 -1.70 -8.08
CA ASP A 107 -1.55 -2.48 -9.32
C ASP A 107 -0.38 -2.06 -10.22
N CYS A 108 0.78 -1.79 -9.61
CA CYS A 108 2.01 -1.54 -10.34
C CYS A 108 1.98 -0.37 -11.34
N TRP A 109 1.25 0.71 -11.03
CA TRP A 109 1.39 1.99 -11.72
C TRP A 109 2.79 2.57 -11.49
N ARG A 110 3.62 2.67 -12.53
CA ARG A 110 5.02 3.11 -12.41
C ARG A 110 5.37 4.14 -13.46
N LEU A 111 6.27 5.04 -13.10
CA LEU A 111 6.83 6.03 -14.03
C LEU A 111 8.35 5.88 -14.09
N GLN A 112 8.88 5.80 -15.30
CA GLN A 112 10.31 5.64 -15.55
C GLN A 112 10.87 6.90 -16.21
N PHE A 113 11.95 7.44 -15.65
CA PHE A 113 12.73 8.51 -16.29
C PHE A 113 13.84 7.97 -17.18
N GLU A 114 14.24 8.77 -18.16
CA GLU A 114 15.45 8.55 -18.94
C GLU A 114 16.73 8.58 -18.08
N PRO A 115 17.80 7.89 -18.53
CA PRO A 115 19.10 7.99 -17.89
C PRO A 115 19.65 9.41 -17.92
N HIS A 116 20.51 9.74 -16.95
CA HIS A 116 21.06 11.10 -16.87
C HIS A 116 22.01 11.40 -18.00
N ILE A 117 22.85 10.41 -18.25
CA ILE A 117 23.92 10.42 -19.22
C ILE A 117 23.57 9.30 -20.20
N PRO A 118 23.59 9.56 -21.51
CA PRO A 118 23.37 8.53 -22.51
C PRO A 118 24.23 7.29 -22.24
N GLY A 119 23.63 6.10 -22.30
CA GLY A 119 24.32 4.83 -22.05
C GLY A 119 24.48 4.43 -20.56
N THR A 120 24.02 5.25 -19.61
CA THR A 120 23.97 4.86 -18.19
C THR A 120 22.64 4.21 -17.82
N THR A 121 22.63 3.47 -16.70
CA THR A 121 21.40 2.89 -16.15
C THR A 121 20.44 4.02 -15.77
N PRO A 122 19.16 3.94 -16.20
CA PRO A 122 18.15 4.87 -15.71
C PRO A 122 17.94 4.73 -14.20
N PRO A 123 17.34 5.74 -13.53
CA PRO A 123 16.90 5.55 -12.14
C PRO A 123 15.92 4.38 -12.07
N ARG A 124 15.72 3.78 -10.88
CA ARG A 124 14.64 2.79 -10.72
C ARG A 124 13.28 3.39 -11.13
N PRO A 125 12.30 2.57 -11.56
CA PRO A 125 10.93 3.03 -11.73
C PRO A 125 10.39 3.64 -10.43
N PHE A 126 9.65 4.74 -10.56
CA PHE A 126 9.00 5.43 -9.45
C PHE A 126 7.57 4.91 -9.28
N ILE A 127 7.18 4.71 -8.02
CA ILE A 127 5.91 4.15 -7.62
C ILE A 127 4.92 5.28 -7.39
N LEU A 128 3.86 5.35 -8.21
CA LEU A 128 2.91 6.46 -8.12
C LEU A 128 2.09 6.44 -6.83
N GLY A 129 2.00 5.29 -6.16
CA GLY A 129 1.35 5.13 -4.85
C GLY A 129 2.10 5.76 -3.67
N LEU A 130 3.40 6.04 -3.80
CA LEU A 130 4.24 6.42 -2.66
C LEU A 130 4.49 7.93 -2.61
N PRO A 131 4.13 8.62 -1.51
CA PRO A 131 4.33 10.08 -1.38
C PRO A 131 5.77 10.54 -1.64
N HIS A 132 6.76 9.79 -1.14
CA HIS A 132 8.17 10.14 -1.34
C HIS A 132 8.63 9.98 -2.79
N ASP A 133 8.03 9.06 -3.56
CA ASP A 133 8.30 8.91 -4.99
C ASP A 133 7.60 10.01 -5.78
N ARG A 134 6.37 10.40 -5.42
CA ARG A 134 5.68 11.57 -5.98
C ARG A 134 6.52 12.85 -5.84
N ASP A 135 7.06 13.09 -4.65
CA ASP A 135 7.95 14.23 -4.39
C ASP A 135 9.24 14.18 -5.22
N ARG A 136 9.79 12.98 -5.42
CA ARG A 136 10.98 12.79 -6.28
C ARG A 136 10.65 13.02 -7.75
N ILE A 137 9.52 12.52 -8.23
CA ILE A 137 9.01 12.77 -9.60
C ILE A 137 8.93 14.28 -9.82
N ARG A 138 8.26 15.02 -8.90
CA ARG A 138 8.14 16.48 -8.96
C ARG A 138 9.52 17.16 -9.06
N LYS A 139 10.47 16.76 -8.20
CA LYS A 139 11.85 17.30 -8.23
C LYS A 139 12.60 16.96 -9.52
N TYR A 140 12.38 15.77 -10.09
CA TYR A 140 13.04 15.32 -11.31
C TYR A 140 12.54 16.11 -12.52
N LEU A 141 11.22 16.34 -12.60
CA LEU A 141 10.61 17.16 -13.65
C LEU A 141 11.03 18.63 -13.52
N THR A 142 10.74 19.25 -12.38
CA THR A 142 10.83 20.72 -12.25
C THR A 142 12.24 21.26 -12.01
N ARG A 143 13.09 20.54 -11.25
CA ARG A 143 14.42 21.05 -10.86
C ARG A 143 15.55 20.45 -11.67
N LYS A 144 15.39 19.19 -12.09
CA LYS A 144 16.43 18.46 -12.83
C LYS A 144 16.13 18.35 -14.33
N ASN A 145 14.98 18.87 -14.78
CA ASN A 145 14.51 18.84 -16.16
C ASN A 145 14.66 17.46 -16.82
N ARG A 146 14.24 16.41 -16.11
CA ARG A 146 14.39 15.01 -16.53
C ARG A 146 13.22 14.61 -17.41
N ARG A 147 13.51 13.95 -18.52
CA ARG A 147 12.49 13.41 -19.40
C ARG A 147 11.99 12.07 -18.88
N ILE A 148 10.67 11.89 -18.92
CA ILE A 148 10.01 10.61 -18.67
C ILE A 148 10.23 9.77 -19.92
N SER A 149 10.58 8.49 -19.76
CA SER A 149 10.70 7.54 -20.85
C SER A 149 9.35 6.84 -21.11
N TYR A 150 8.75 6.28 -20.06
CA TYR A 150 7.47 5.58 -20.15
C TYR A 150 6.72 5.59 -18.81
N VAL A 151 5.43 5.29 -18.90
CA VAL A 151 4.57 4.95 -17.76
C VAL A 151 4.09 3.51 -17.96
N ASP A 152 4.22 2.69 -16.92
CA ASP A 152 3.58 1.39 -16.87
C ASP A 152 2.17 1.56 -16.28
N VAL A 153 1.17 1.05 -17.01
CA VAL A 153 -0.25 1.09 -16.66
C VAL A 153 -0.78 -0.35 -16.57
N PRO A 154 -1.43 -0.76 -15.48
CA PRO A 154 -2.05 -2.08 -15.38
C PRO A 154 -3.24 -2.20 -16.35
N MET A 155 -3.35 -3.38 -16.97
CA MET A 155 -4.48 -3.72 -17.83
C MET A 155 -5.55 -4.55 -17.09
N GLU A 156 -5.14 -5.19 -16.01
CA GLU A 156 -5.97 -5.99 -15.11
C GLU A 156 -5.38 -5.91 -13.71
N THR A 157 -6.13 -6.36 -12.71
CA THR A 157 -5.65 -6.41 -11.33
C THR A 157 -4.53 -7.43 -11.16
N CYS A 158 -3.57 -7.13 -10.30
CA CYS A 158 -2.50 -8.07 -9.97
C CYS A 158 -2.94 -9.13 -8.95
N LEU A 159 -2.14 -10.19 -8.79
CA LEU A 159 -2.39 -11.27 -7.84
C LEU A 159 -2.59 -10.77 -6.40
N TYR A 160 -1.87 -9.71 -6.01
CA TYR A 160 -2.01 -9.11 -4.68
C TYR A 160 -3.42 -8.56 -4.48
N GLN A 161 -3.95 -7.78 -5.43
CA GLN A 161 -5.31 -7.24 -5.33
C GLN A 161 -6.37 -8.32 -5.37
N ASP A 162 -6.19 -9.34 -6.20
CA ASP A 162 -7.13 -10.44 -6.29
C ASP A 162 -7.23 -11.17 -4.96
N LYS A 163 -6.08 -11.39 -4.31
CA LYS A 163 -6.02 -11.99 -2.98
C LYS A 163 -6.61 -11.07 -1.91
N LEU A 164 -6.34 -9.76 -1.98
CA LEU A 164 -6.91 -8.76 -1.06
C LEU A 164 -8.44 -8.76 -1.15
N LEU A 165 -8.99 -8.65 -2.36
CA LEU A 165 -10.43 -8.63 -2.59
C LEU A 165 -11.10 -9.92 -2.12
N SER A 166 -10.50 -11.07 -2.43
CA SER A 166 -11.01 -12.38 -1.98
C SER A 166 -11.10 -12.44 -0.45
N TRP A 167 -10.01 -12.04 0.24
CA TRP A 167 -9.99 -12.01 1.70
C TRP A 167 -10.99 -11.01 2.29
N GLN A 168 -11.13 -9.81 1.70
CA GLN A 168 -12.12 -8.81 2.11
C GLN A 168 -13.54 -9.37 2.02
N VAL A 169 -13.88 -10.04 0.91
CA VAL A 169 -15.20 -10.68 0.71
C VAL A 169 -15.43 -11.77 1.75
N ASN A 170 -14.44 -12.62 2.04
CA ASN A 170 -14.55 -13.64 3.07
C ASN A 170 -14.77 -13.03 4.46
N CYS A 171 -14.06 -11.96 4.81
CA CYS A 171 -14.28 -11.24 6.06
C CYS A 171 -15.72 -10.74 6.18
N VAL A 172 -16.25 -10.10 5.13
CA VAL A 172 -17.65 -9.62 5.11
C VAL A 172 -18.64 -10.76 5.27
N ALA A 173 -18.42 -11.89 4.58
CA ALA A 173 -19.28 -13.06 4.69
C ALA A 173 -19.31 -13.64 6.11
N GLU A 174 -18.18 -13.60 6.81
CA GLU A 174 -18.05 -14.10 8.19
C GLU A 174 -18.66 -13.17 9.25
N GLU A 175 -18.61 -11.85 9.07
CA GLU A 175 -19.24 -10.91 10.01
C GLU A 175 -20.77 -11.05 10.02
N GLY A 176 -21.35 -11.59 8.95
CA GLY A 176 -22.71 -12.11 8.94
C GLY A 176 -23.78 -11.17 8.37
N PRO A 177 -25.07 -11.49 8.63
CA PRO A 177 -26.18 -10.83 7.94
C PRO A 177 -26.38 -9.37 8.38
N ASP A 178 -25.96 -9.00 9.59
CA ASP A 178 -26.23 -7.70 10.22
C ASP A 178 -25.42 -6.53 9.60
N ILE A 179 -24.53 -6.81 8.65
CA ILE A 179 -23.86 -5.78 7.86
C ILE A 179 -24.87 -5.07 6.96
N GLU A 180 -25.12 -3.80 7.28
CA GLU A 180 -26.03 -2.90 6.56
C GLU A 180 -25.31 -2.13 5.46
N LYS A 181 -24.04 -1.77 5.68
CA LYS A 181 -23.28 -0.92 4.77
C LYS A 181 -21.84 -1.39 4.62
N ILE A 182 -21.38 -1.44 3.37
CA ILE A 182 -19.96 -1.65 3.03
C ILE A 182 -19.48 -0.40 2.31
N LEU A 183 -18.56 0.31 2.95
CA LEU A 183 -17.91 1.49 2.44
C LEU A 183 -16.55 1.09 1.87
N TYR A 184 -16.40 1.18 0.55
CA TYR A 184 -15.21 0.75 -0.16
C TYR A 184 -14.43 1.95 -0.67
N HIS A 185 -13.33 2.25 0.01
CA HIS A 185 -12.47 3.37 -0.32
C HIS A 185 -11.67 3.08 -1.59
N LEU A 186 -11.88 3.93 -2.60
CA LEU A 186 -11.18 3.90 -3.88
C LEU A 186 -10.97 5.35 -4.36
N PRO A 187 -9.88 6.03 -3.91
CA PRO A 187 -9.71 7.48 -4.08
C PRO A 187 -9.13 7.87 -5.45
N VAL A 188 -9.90 7.59 -6.50
CA VAL A 188 -9.55 7.82 -7.91
C VAL A 188 -9.17 9.27 -8.18
N SER A 189 -9.91 10.19 -7.57
CA SER A 189 -9.73 11.61 -7.81
C SER A 189 -8.38 12.15 -7.31
N ILE A 190 -7.79 11.58 -6.24
CA ILE A 190 -6.42 11.92 -5.81
C ILE A 190 -5.42 11.55 -6.91
N TYR A 191 -5.65 10.43 -7.58
CA TYR A 191 -4.76 9.95 -8.63
C TYR A 191 -4.83 10.85 -9.87
N HIS A 192 -6.00 11.37 -10.23
CA HIS A 192 -6.11 12.43 -11.24
C HIS A 192 -5.39 13.71 -10.82
N ALA A 193 -5.55 14.16 -9.57
CA ALA A 193 -4.84 15.34 -9.08
C ALA A 193 -3.30 15.16 -9.16
N PHE A 194 -2.80 13.94 -8.94
CA PHE A 194 -1.39 13.66 -9.12
C PHE A 194 -0.96 13.65 -10.60
N ILE A 195 -1.81 13.19 -11.52
CA ILE A 195 -1.54 13.33 -12.97
C ILE A 195 -1.52 14.82 -13.35
N ASP A 196 -2.46 15.62 -12.86
CA ASP A 196 -2.49 17.08 -13.09
C ASP A 196 -1.17 17.74 -12.61
N GLU A 197 -0.62 17.31 -11.47
CA GLU A 197 0.69 17.81 -11.00
C GLU A 197 1.84 17.47 -11.96
N ILE A 198 1.81 16.29 -12.58
CA ILE A 198 2.80 15.89 -13.61
C ILE A 198 2.61 16.76 -14.85
N GLU A 199 1.37 16.96 -15.31
CA GLU A 199 1.06 17.80 -16.47
C GLU A 199 1.55 19.24 -16.28
N VAL A 200 1.32 19.83 -15.11
CA VAL A 200 1.84 21.16 -14.76
C VAL A 200 3.36 21.22 -14.88
N ALA A 201 4.05 20.17 -14.43
CA ALA A 201 5.50 20.11 -14.50
C ALA A 201 6.04 19.85 -15.92
N LEU A 202 5.28 19.16 -16.77
CA LEU A 202 5.61 18.92 -18.18
C LEU A 202 5.26 20.11 -19.08
N GLY A 203 4.28 20.93 -18.68
CA GLY A 203 3.69 21.96 -19.53
C GLY A 203 2.76 21.41 -20.61
N GLU A 204 2.40 20.13 -20.53
CA GLU A 204 1.56 19.43 -21.51
C GLU A 204 0.53 18.55 -20.79
N LYS A 205 -0.61 18.34 -21.46
CA LYS A 205 -1.69 17.47 -20.97
C LYS A 205 -1.43 16.01 -21.31
N LEU A 206 -1.86 15.11 -20.43
CA LEU A 206 -1.76 13.65 -20.53
C LEU A 206 -3.18 13.04 -20.56
N PRO A 207 -4.06 13.44 -21.50
CA PRO A 207 -5.46 13.03 -21.50
C PRO A 207 -5.63 11.50 -21.59
N LEU A 208 -4.70 10.82 -22.29
CA LEU A 208 -4.72 9.37 -22.36
C LEU A 208 -4.46 8.72 -21.00
N LEU A 209 -3.57 9.29 -20.18
CA LEU A 209 -3.29 8.74 -18.87
C LEU A 209 -4.48 8.89 -17.91
N HIS A 210 -5.24 9.99 -18.02
CA HIS A 210 -6.51 10.15 -17.32
C HIS A 210 -7.53 9.08 -17.77
N GLY A 211 -7.74 8.92 -19.09
CA GLY A 211 -8.70 7.93 -19.60
C GLY A 211 -8.35 6.49 -19.20
N LEU A 212 -7.07 6.13 -19.20
CA LEU A 212 -6.63 4.81 -18.73
C LEU A 212 -6.86 4.60 -17.23
N LEU A 213 -6.74 5.65 -16.42
CA LEU A 213 -7.08 5.60 -15.00
C LEU A 213 -8.58 5.41 -14.79
N ASP A 214 -9.41 6.08 -15.58
CA ASP A 214 -10.87 5.92 -15.56
C ASP A 214 -11.28 4.49 -15.96
N GLU A 215 -10.77 3.99 -17.09
CA GLU A 215 -11.03 2.62 -17.57
C GLU A 215 -10.63 1.56 -16.53
N TYR A 216 -9.44 1.72 -15.94
CA TYR A 216 -8.96 0.81 -14.90
C TYR A 216 -9.83 0.87 -13.64
N THR A 217 -10.23 2.07 -13.24
CA THR A 217 -11.12 2.29 -12.10
C THR A 217 -12.47 1.61 -12.29
N ASP A 218 -13.08 1.76 -13.46
CA ASP A 218 -14.38 1.16 -13.77
C ASP A 218 -14.30 -0.37 -13.77
N MET A 219 -13.21 -0.93 -14.32
CA MET A 219 -12.93 -2.36 -14.24
C MET A 219 -12.83 -2.83 -12.79
N LEU A 220 -12.05 -2.15 -11.95
CA LEU A 220 -11.87 -2.51 -10.54
C LEU A 220 -13.18 -2.39 -9.75
N LYS A 221 -13.93 -1.29 -9.90
CA LYS A 221 -15.26 -1.12 -9.30
C LYS A 221 -16.20 -2.25 -9.71
N GLY A 222 -16.23 -2.59 -11.00
CA GLY A 222 -17.04 -3.68 -11.53
C GLY A 222 -16.65 -5.04 -10.94
N LYS A 223 -15.34 -5.30 -10.76
CA LYS A 223 -14.83 -6.52 -10.12
C LYS A 223 -15.23 -6.60 -8.64
N CYS A 224 -15.03 -5.52 -7.88
CA CYS A 224 -15.42 -5.45 -6.47
C CYS A 224 -16.93 -5.64 -6.29
N ALA A 225 -17.75 -4.91 -7.06
CA ALA A 225 -19.20 -4.98 -6.99
C ALA A 225 -19.71 -6.40 -7.22
N LYS A 226 -19.22 -7.08 -8.27
CA LYS A 226 -19.58 -8.47 -8.57
C LYS A 226 -19.15 -9.44 -7.46
N ALA A 227 -17.99 -9.23 -6.86
CA ALA A 227 -17.48 -10.09 -5.80
C ALA A 227 -18.34 -10.01 -4.53
N PHE A 228 -18.73 -8.81 -4.11
CA PHE A 228 -19.65 -8.61 -2.98
C PHE A 228 -21.09 -9.05 -3.30
N GLU A 229 -21.56 -8.84 -4.54
CA GLU A 229 -22.85 -9.35 -5.00
C GLU A 229 -22.92 -10.88 -4.88
N GLY A 230 -21.81 -11.57 -5.15
CA GLY A 230 -21.69 -13.03 -5.00
C GLY A 230 -21.98 -13.56 -3.59
N ILE A 231 -21.86 -12.71 -2.55
CA ILE A 231 -22.24 -13.03 -1.16
C ILE A 231 -23.52 -12.31 -0.70
N GLY A 232 -24.29 -11.76 -1.65
CA GLY A 232 -25.56 -11.06 -1.37
C GLY A 232 -25.40 -9.69 -0.71
N LYS A 233 -24.25 -9.03 -0.89
CA LYS A 233 -23.97 -7.69 -0.34
C LYS A 233 -23.76 -6.67 -1.45
N SER A 234 -24.12 -5.41 -1.17
CA SER A 234 -23.80 -4.27 -2.03
C SER A 234 -22.70 -3.43 -1.42
N VAL A 235 -22.01 -2.66 -2.27
CA VAL A 235 -20.86 -1.84 -1.88
C VAL A 235 -21.07 -0.39 -2.33
N GLU A 236 -20.73 0.55 -1.46
CA GLU A 236 -20.71 1.99 -1.74
C GLU A 236 -19.27 2.45 -1.89
N PHE A 237 -18.91 2.96 -3.07
CA PHE A 237 -17.56 3.42 -3.35
C PHE A 237 -17.34 4.84 -2.84
N LEU A 238 -16.26 5.04 -2.09
CA LEU A 238 -15.85 6.34 -1.56
C LEU A 238 -14.65 6.88 -2.33
N ASP A 239 -14.76 8.10 -2.85
CA ASP A 239 -13.70 8.84 -3.55
C ASP A 239 -13.59 10.28 -3.00
N PRO A 240 -13.11 10.45 -1.76
CA PRO A 240 -13.04 11.76 -1.13
C PRO A 240 -11.92 12.60 -1.75
N ASN A 241 -12.27 13.50 -2.66
CA ASN A 241 -11.31 14.46 -3.23
C ASN A 241 -11.42 15.87 -2.64
N LYS A 242 -12.63 16.22 -2.19
CA LYS A 242 -12.96 17.55 -1.70
C LYS A 242 -13.80 17.44 -0.46
N ARG A 243 -13.56 18.34 0.49
CA ARG A 243 -14.45 18.56 1.63
C ARG A 243 -15.80 19.12 1.15
N PRO A 244 -16.85 19.08 2.00
CA PRO A 244 -18.13 19.73 1.69
C PRO A 244 -18.03 21.22 1.35
N ASN A 245 -17.00 21.91 1.84
CA ASN A 245 -16.72 23.33 1.55
C ASN A 245 -16.01 23.54 0.18
N GLY A 246 -15.73 22.49 -0.59
CA GLY A 246 -15.05 22.53 -1.87
C GLY A 246 -13.52 22.51 -1.82
N GLU A 247 -12.91 22.51 -0.63
CA GLU A 247 -11.46 22.43 -0.44
C GLU A 247 -10.94 21.07 -0.92
N VAL A 248 -9.96 21.09 -1.83
CA VAL A 248 -9.28 19.88 -2.32
C VAL A 248 -8.45 19.30 -1.17
N LEU A 249 -8.69 18.04 -0.88
CA LEU A 249 -7.95 17.29 0.12
C LEU A 249 -6.56 16.95 -0.42
N ASP A 250 -5.53 17.11 0.42
CA ASP A 250 -4.26 16.46 0.11
C ASP A 250 -4.39 14.93 0.22
N ALA A 251 -3.41 14.20 -0.32
CA ALA A 251 -3.45 12.74 -0.36
C ALA A 251 -3.61 12.10 1.03
N HIS A 252 -2.97 12.66 2.06
CA HIS A 252 -3.08 12.12 3.42
C HIS A 252 -4.46 12.37 4.01
N ALA A 253 -5.04 13.54 3.78
CA ALA A 253 -6.36 13.90 4.28
C ALA A 253 -7.46 13.09 3.57
N ALA A 254 -7.29 12.84 2.28
CA ALA A 254 -8.22 12.03 1.49
C ALA A 254 -8.16 10.53 1.87
N ASP A 255 -6.97 9.97 2.14
CA ASP A 255 -6.85 8.60 2.65
C ASP A 255 -7.54 8.39 4.01
N ARG A 256 -7.65 9.44 4.81
CA ARG A 256 -8.29 9.42 6.13
C ARG A 256 -9.79 9.72 6.09
N ALA A 257 -10.27 10.38 5.04
CA ALA A 257 -11.63 10.91 4.97
C ALA A 257 -12.73 9.85 5.19
N PRO A 258 -12.65 8.61 4.66
CA PRO A 258 -13.67 7.59 4.91
C PRO A 258 -13.87 7.29 6.40
N TYR A 259 -12.78 7.28 7.16
CA TYR A 259 -12.80 7.06 8.59
C TYR A 259 -13.35 8.29 9.32
N LEU A 260 -12.92 9.50 8.92
CA LEU A 260 -13.35 10.76 9.53
C LEU A 260 -14.87 11.00 9.38
N GLU A 261 -15.45 10.65 8.23
CA GLU A 261 -16.88 10.83 7.95
C GLU A 261 -17.78 9.95 8.80
N ILE A 262 -17.26 8.83 9.35
CA ILE A 262 -18.04 7.87 10.11
C ILE A 262 -17.57 7.68 11.55
N LEU A 263 -16.69 8.57 12.05
CA LEU A 263 -16.19 8.52 13.43
C LEU A 263 -17.32 8.52 14.48
N GLU A 264 -18.44 9.16 14.17
CA GLU A 264 -19.59 9.28 15.07
C GLU A 264 -20.62 8.15 14.89
N SER A 265 -20.39 7.22 13.97
CA SER A 265 -21.31 6.11 13.72
C SER A 265 -21.03 4.91 14.63
N ASP A 266 -22.09 4.35 15.20
CA ASP A 266 -21.99 3.12 15.99
C ASP A 266 -21.85 1.87 15.11
N GLY A 267 -21.12 0.88 15.62
CA GLY A 267 -20.99 -0.43 14.96
C GLY A 267 -20.11 -0.41 13.70
N VAL A 268 -19.05 0.40 13.70
CA VAL A 268 -18.09 0.49 12.59
C VAL A 268 -16.90 -0.45 12.82
N MET A 269 -16.46 -1.14 11.77
CA MET A 269 -15.19 -1.88 11.76
C MET A 269 -14.47 -1.72 10.42
N GLY A 270 -13.14 -1.56 10.44
CA GLY A 270 -12.27 -1.62 9.26
C GLY A 270 -11.90 -3.06 8.89
N ILE A 271 -11.67 -3.32 7.61
CA ILE A 271 -11.00 -4.53 7.09
C ILE A 271 -9.83 -4.05 6.25
N GLU A 272 -8.61 -4.27 6.74
CA GLU A 272 -7.41 -3.66 6.18
C GLU A 272 -6.26 -4.65 6.04
N ASP A 273 -5.51 -4.54 4.96
CA ASP A 273 -4.15 -5.09 4.95
C ASP A 273 -3.29 -4.37 6.01
N LEU A 274 -2.32 -5.08 6.58
CA LEU A 274 -1.45 -4.53 7.61
C LEU A 274 -0.75 -3.24 7.15
N ALA A 275 -0.37 -3.10 5.88
CA ALA A 275 0.25 -1.87 5.39
C ALA A 275 -0.70 -0.67 5.55
N GLN A 276 -2.00 -0.88 5.28
CA GLN A 276 -3.04 0.14 5.33
C GLN A 276 -3.45 0.54 6.75
N LEU A 277 -3.33 -0.38 7.73
CA LEU A 277 -3.65 -0.11 9.15
C LEU A 277 -2.97 1.15 9.71
N THR A 278 -1.86 1.57 9.11
CA THR A 278 -1.19 2.84 9.42
C THR A 278 -2.16 4.03 9.40
N ILE A 279 -3.16 4.04 8.51
CA ILE A 279 -4.17 5.11 8.39
C ILE A 279 -5.01 5.14 9.68
N SER A 280 -5.65 4.04 10.03
CA SER A 280 -6.49 3.90 11.23
C SER A 280 -5.72 4.16 12.52
N ALA A 281 -4.49 3.65 12.62
CA ALA A 281 -3.60 3.91 13.76
C ALA A 281 -3.23 5.40 13.89
N THR A 282 -3.03 6.09 12.77
CA THR A 282 -2.74 7.53 12.78
C THR A 282 -3.95 8.35 13.18
N ILE A 283 -5.15 7.99 12.69
CA ILE A 283 -6.40 8.65 13.06
C ILE A 283 -6.68 8.49 14.56
N ALA A 284 -6.51 7.29 15.11
CA ALA A 284 -6.67 7.07 16.55
C ALA A 284 -5.71 7.90 17.38
N LYS A 285 -4.46 8.06 16.93
CA LYS A 285 -3.48 8.92 17.60
C LYS A 285 -3.87 10.40 17.52
N GLU A 286 -4.25 10.89 16.35
CA GLU A 286 -4.51 12.31 16.11
C GLU A 286 -5.85 12.80 16.68
N PHE A 287 -6.89 11.97 16.61
CA PHE A 287 -8.27 12.34 16.96
C PHE A 287 -8.79 11.66 18.23
N GLY A 288 -8.05 10.70 18.79
CA GLY A 288 -8.45 9.96 20.00
C GLY A 288 -9.59 8.97 19.79
N VAL A 289 -9.98 8.70 18.54
CA VAL A 289 -11.07 7.79 18.18
C VAL A 289 -10.49 6.55 17.48
N THR A 290 -10.75 5.38 18.05
CA THR A 290 -10.25 4.12 17.51
C THR A 290 -11.37 3.32 16.88
N ILE A 291 -11.32 3.20 15.55
CA ILE A 291 -12.15 2.24 14.82
C ILE A 291 -11.45 0.88 14.88
N PRO A 292 -12.09 -0.19 15.39
CA PRO A 292 -11.51 -1.51 15.34
C PRO A 292 -11.32 -1.96 13.90
N CYS A 293 -10.19 -2.60 13.60
CA CYS A 293 -9.89 -3.14 12.29
C CYS A 293 -9.61 -4.63 12.39
N ARG A 294 -10.20 -5.42 11.50
CA ARG A 294 -9.73 -6.75 11.15
C ARG A 294 -8.56 -6.59 10.18
N VAL A 295 -7.42 -7.17 10.54
CA VAL A 295 -6.13 -6.89 9.90
C VAL A 295 -5.56 -8.16 9.30
N GLY A 296 -5.19 -8.12 8.02
CA GLY A 296 -4.61 -9.23 7.29
C GLY A 296 -3.15 -9.00 6.89
N VAL A 297 -2.39 -10.09 6.78
CA VAL A 297 -1.11 -10.15 6.06
C VAL A 297 -1.27 -11.18 4.95
N LEU A 298 -1.31 -10.72 3.70
CA LEU A 298 -1.67 -11.56 2.55
C LEU A 298 -0.65 -12.65 2.19
N GLY A 299 0.60 -12.53 2.66
CA GLY A 299 1.69 -13.46 2.32
C GLY A 299 2.24 -13.27 0.91
N LEU A 300 1.92 -12.15 0.28
CA LEU A 300 2.49 -11.71 -0.99
C LEU A 300 3.28 -10.42 -0.75
N PRO A 301 4.39 -10.19 -1.47
CA PRO A 301 5.05 -8.90 -1.45
C PRO A 301 4.06 -7.79 -1.77
N HIS A 302 4.02 -6.75 -0.94
CA HIS A 302 3.17 -5.60 -1.21
C HIS A 302 3.69 -4.92 -2.49
N PRO A 303 2.84 -4.63 -3.50
CA PRO A 303 3.32 -4.13 -4.79
C PRO A 303 4.08 -2.81 -4.70
N LEU A 304 3.79 -1.98 -3.69
CA LEU A 304 4.53 -0.74 -3.42
C LEU A 304 5.96 -0.98 -2.89
N SER A 305 6.30 -2.19 -2.47
CA SER A 305 7.67 -2.61 -2.10
C SER A 305 8.34 -3.34 -3.26
N GLU A 306 7.68 -4.38 -3.76
CA GLU A 306 8.20 -5.24 -4.82
C GLU A 306 7.08 -5.53 -5.81
N CYS A 307 7.29 -5.11 -7.05
CA CYS A 307 6.47 -5.54 -8.18
C CYS A 307 7.40 -6.30 -9.10
N ASP A 308 7.29 -7.63 -9.09
CA ASP A 308 8.13 -8.49 -9.93
C ASP A 308 7.84 -8.30 -11.43
N GLY A 309 6.68 -7.73 -11.78
CA GLY A 309 6.26 -7.50 -13.16
C GLY A 309 5.99 -8.76 -13.97
N GLU A 310 6.24 -9.94 -13.40
CA GLU A 310 5.88 -11.26 -13.95
C GLU A 310 4.43 -11.57 -13.62
N HIS A 311 3.94 -11.14 -12.45
CA HIS A 311 2.57 -11.38 -11.98
C HIS A 311 1.66 -10.15 -12.10
N CYS A 312 2.11 -9.11 -12.81
CA CYS A 312 1.37 -7.87 -13.02
C CYS A 312 1.28 -7.57 -14.51
N CYS A 313 0.13 -7.86 -15.12
CA CYS A 313 -0.16 -7.57 -16.51
C CYS A 313 -0.28 -6.06 -16.74
N ARG A 314 0.79 -5.47 -17.26
CA ARG A 314 0.92 -4.03 -17.48
C ARG A 314 1.29 -3.72 -18.92
N ARG A 315 0.75 -2.61 -19.43
CA ARG A 315 1.15 -2.03 -20.70
C ARG A 315 2.15 -0.92 -20.43
N ARG A 316 3.31 -1.01 -21.09
CA ARG A 316 4.32 0.05 -21.08
C ARG A 316 3.98 1.07 -22.17
N LEU A 317 3.71 2.30 -21.79
CA LEU A 317 3.36 3.39 -22.69
C LEU A 317 4.47 4.43 -22.72
N PRO A 318 5.16 4.63 -23.86
CA PRO A 318 6.07 5.75 -24.03
C PRO A 318 5.37 7.08 -23.73
N ILE A 319 6.09 8.05 -23.16
CA ILE A 319 5.48 9.35 -22.83
C ILE A 319 4.86 10.02 -24.06
N ASP A 320 5.50 9.91 -25.23
CA ASP A 320 5.01 10.50 -26.48
C ASP A 320 3.64 9.94 -26.91
N SER A 321 3.36 8.67 -26.60
CA SER A 321 2.05 8.05 -26.85
C SER A 321 0.97 8.59 -25.91
N LEU A 322 1.34 9.03 -24.70
CA LEU A 322 0.41 9.61 -23.72
C LEU A 322 0.06 11.07 -24.04
N LEU A 323 0.96 11.77 -24.73
CA LEU A 323 0.80 13.18 -25.11
C LEU A 323 -0.05 13.35 -26.39
N SER A 324 0.07 12.41 -27.33
CA SER A 324 -0.42 12.60 -28.70
C SER A 324 -1.91 12.38 -28.91
N GLY A 325 -2.65 11.80 -27.95
CA GLY A 325 -4.10 11.54 -28.05
C GLY A 325 -4.53 10.65 -29.24
N ASN A 326 -3.58 10.22 -30.09
CA ASN A 326 -3.81 9.47 -31.31
C ASN A 326 -3.50 8.01 -31.04
N PHE A 327 -4.55 7.19 -30.98
CA PHE A 327 -4.38 5.74 -31.06
C PHE A 327 -4.19 5.30 -32.51
N GLY A 328 -3.12 4.53 -32.72
CA GLY A 328 -3.07 3.46 -33.71
C GLY A 328 -3.39 2.12 -33.06
#